data_AF-A0A967ZII6-F1
#
_entry.id   AF-A0A967ZII6-F1
#
_cell.length_a   1.000
_cell.length_b   1.000
_cell.length_c   1.000
_cell.angle_alpha   90.00
_cell.angle_beta   90.00
_cell.angle_gamma   90.00
#
_symmetry.space_group_name_H-M   'P 1'
#
loop_
_entity.id
_entity.type
_entity.pdbx_description
1 polymer ?
#
loop_
_entity_poly.entity_id
_entity_poly.type
_entity_poly.pdbx_seq_one_letter_code
_entity_poly.pdbx_strand_id
1 'polypeptide(L)'
;GRVSRPAAVVLDLGGVVLDSPLDVIAAYEAETGLPAGIVNRTVAASGPGGSWARHERGELDRRTFLEAFAAELRAAGAEVDTAELMRRVDGWIRVRPRMLEAIRRLRAAGFAVAAVTNNWEPFAGGPLPSEFDV
;
A
#
# COMPACT_ATOMS: atom_id res chain seq x y z
N GLY A 1 12.42 -28.39 -22.27
CA GLY A 1 11.39 -28.79 -21.29
C GLY A 1 10.10 -28.07 -21.63
N ARG A 2 8.94 -28.75 -21.57
CA ARG A 2 7.65 -28.07 -21.77
C ARG A 2 7.39 -27.19 -20.57
N VAL A 3 7.32 -25.88 -20.78
CA VAL A 3 6.71 -24.97 -19.80
C VAL A 3 5.21 -25.24 -19.89
N SER A 4 4.61 -25.80 -18.84
CA SER A 4 3.17 -25.95 -18.73
C SER A 4 2.53 -24.56 -18.68
N ARG A 5 1.36 -24.42 -19.30
CA ARG A 5 0.60 -23.16 -19.27
C ARG A 5 0.22 -22.87 -17.81
N PRO A 6 0.49 -21.66 -17.27
CA PRO A 6 0.11 -21.33 -15.91
C PRO A 6 -1.40 -21.42 -15.74
N ALA A 7 -1.86 -21.88 -14.58
CA ALA A 7 -3.29 -22.05 -14.26
C ALA A 7 -3.86 -20.89 -13.43
N ALA A 8 -3.00 -20.08 -12.82
CA ALA A 8 -3.39 -19.00 -11.93
C ALA A 8 -2.48 -17.76 -12.07
N VAL A 9 -3.00 -16.60 -11.68
CA VAL A 9 -2.28 -15.33 -11.58
C VAL A 9 -2.49 -14.76 -10.17
N VAL A 10 -1.41 -14.40 -9.50
CA VAL A 10 -1.44 -13.70 -8.21
C VAL A 10 -0.99 -12.27 -8.42
N LEU A 11 -1.78 -11.31 -7.93
CA LEU A 11 -1.53 -9.89 -8.10
C LEU A 11 -1.31 -9.21 -6.75
N ASP A 12 -0.30 -8.35 -6.68
CA ASP A 12 -0.21 -7.36 -5.61
C ASP A 12 -1.32 -6.31 -5.78
N LEU A 13 -1.69 -5.61 -4.71
CA LEU A 13 -2.67 -4.52 -4.77
C LEU A 13 -1.97 -3.17 -4.84
N GLY A 14 -1.12 -2.81 -3.87
CA GLY A 14 -0.46 -1.50 -3.82
C GLY A 14 0.43 -1.22 -5.05
N GLY A 15 0.16 -0.16 -5.81
CA GLY A 15 0.94 0.19 -7.00
C GLY A 15 0.73 -0.71 -8.23
N VAL A 16 0.02 -1.83 -8.09
CA VAL A 16 -0.38 -2.73 -9.19
C VAL A 16 -1.87 -2.54 -9.48
N VAL A 17 -2.77 -3.10 -8.67
CA VAL A 17 -4.22 -2.96 -8.85
C VAL A 17 -4.73 -1.61 -8.32
N LEU A 18 -4.05 -1.08 -7.31
CA LEU A 18 -4.30 0.22 -6.69
C LEU A 18 -3.26 1.25 -7.14
N ASP A 19 -3.59 2.53 -7.04
CA ASP A 19 -2.59 3.59 -7.15
C ASP A 19 -1.51 3.45 -6.08
N SER A 20 -0.31 3.96 -6.38
CA SER A 20 0.81 3.87 -5.46
C SER A 20 0.61 4.86 -4.30
N PRO A 21 0.76 4.45 -3.03
CA PRO A 21 0.76 5.39 -1.92
C PRO A 21 1.92 6.40 -2.01
N LEU A 22 2.98 6.07 -2.77
CA LEU A 22 4.14 6.94 -2.96
C LEU A 22 3.79 8.27 -3.63
N ASP A 23 2.82 8.29 -4.54
CA ASP A 23 2.42 9.53 -5.23
C ASP A 23 1.73 10.50 -4.27
N VAL A 24 0.93 9.96 -3.34
CA VAL A 24 0.24 10.73 -2.29
C VAL A 24 1.24 11.28 -1.29
N ILE A 25 2.18 10.43 -0.87
CA ILE A 25 3.25 10.81 0.04
C ILE A 25 4.09 11.93 -0.59
N ALA A 26 4.48 11.78 -1.86
CA ALA A 26 5.26 12.80 -2.57
C ALA A 26 4.49 14.13 -2.73
N ALA A 27 3.19 14.07 -3.02
CA ALA A 27 2.33 15.25 -3.08
C ALA A 27 2.23 15.94 -1.70
N TYR A 28 2.01 15.16 -0.64
CA TYR A 28 2.00 15.66 0.73
C TYR A 28 3.32 16.33 1.10
N GLU A 29 4.46 15.69 0.80
CA GLU A 29 5.78 16.26 1.06
C GLU A 29 5.98 17.60 0.35
N ALA A 30 5.59 17.68 -0.94
CA ALA A 30 5.70 18.91 -1.71
C ALA A 30 4.81 20.04 -1.16
N GLU A 31 3.56 19.72 -0.79
CA GLU A 31 2.61 20.70 -0.25
C GLU A 31 2.99 21.23 1.13
N THR A 32 3.66 20.41 1.94
CA THR A 32 4.08 20.75 3.31
C THR A 32 5.51 21.28 3.39
N GLY A 33 6.22 21.36 2.27
CA GLY A 33 7.60 21.83 2.21
C GLY A 33 8.62 20.85 2.81
N LEU A 34 8.27 19.57 2.90
CA LEU A 34 9.16 18.52 3.38
C LEU A 34 10.21 18.16 2.33
N PRO A 35 11.40 17.69 2.74
CA PRO A 35 12.37 17.16 1.79
C PRO A 35 11.78 15.99 1.01
N ALA A 36 11.82 16.06 -0.33
CA ALA A 36 11.26 15.03 -1.19
C ALA A 36 11.80 13.63 -0.83
N GLY A 37 10.89 12.67 -0.69
CA GLY A 37 11.14 11.27 -0.34
C GLY A 37 11.55 11.03 1.12
N ILE A 38 11.47 12.02 2.01
CA ILE A 38 11.87 11.85 3.43
C ILE A 38 11.04 10.78 4.14
N VAL A 39 9.75 10.67 3.82
CA VAL A 39 8.86 9.67 4.41
C VAL A 39 9.32 8.27 3.99
N ASN A 40 9.51 8.07 2.69
CA ASN A 40 9.93 6.78 2.14
C ASN A 40 11.34 6.38 2.60
N ARG A 41 12.27 7.34 2.68
CA ARG A 41 13.61 7.08 3.21
C ARG A 41 13.59 6.70 4.67
N THR A 42 12.76 7.36 5.49
CA THR A 42 12.60 7.02 6.91
C THR A 42 12.06 5.61 7.07
N VAL A 43 11.00 5.25 6.33
CA VAL A 43 10.44 3.89 6.33
C VAL A 43 11.50 2.86 5.93
N ALA A 44 12.25 3.12 4.86
CA ALA A 44 13.31 2.22 4.39
C ALA A 44 14.46 2.07 5.39
N ALA A 45 14.87 3.16 6.04
CA ALA A 45 15.96 3.17 7.02
C ALA A 45 15.59 2.42 8.31
N SER A 46 14.35 2.57 8.78
CA SER A 46 13.85 1.88 9.98
C SER A 46 13.63 0.37 9.73
N GLY A 47 13.40 -0.02 8.48
CA GLY A 47 13.33 -1.42 8.06
C GLY A 47 12.27 -2.24 8.82
N PRO A 48 12.47 -3.56 8.98
CA PRO A 48 11.50 -4.45 9.64
C PRO A 48 11.19 -4.09 11.10
N GLY A 49 12.12 -3.40 11.79
CA GLY A 49 11.96 -2.95 13.16
C GLY A 49 11.24 -1.60 13.30
N GLY A 50 11.04 -0.88 12.20
CA GLY A 50 10.41 0.44 12.18
C GLY A 50 8.93 0.42 12.50
N SER A 51 8.43 1.55 12.98
CA SER A 51 7.01 1.76 13.33
C SER A 51 6.07 1.39 12.19
N TRP A 52 6.41 1.76 10.95
CA TRP A 52 5.66 1.42 9.75
C TRP A 52 5.52 -0.10 9.56
N ALA A 53 6.64 -0.82 9.52
CA ALA A 53 6.65 -2.27 9.31
C ALA A 53 5.97 -3.03 10.47
N ARG A 54 6.10 -2.52 11.70
CA ARG A 54 5.42 -3.08 12.88
C ARG A 54 3.91 -2.85 12.84
N HIS A 55 3.46 -1.69 12.36
CA HIS A 55 2.04 -1.43 12.13
C HIS A 55 1.46 -2.35 11.05
N GLU A 56 2.19 -2.57 9.95
CA GLU A 56 1.79 -3.51 8.89
C GLU A 56 1.65 -4.96 9.38
N ARG A 57 2.38 -5.35 10.42
CA ARG A 57 2.26 -6.68 11.06
C ARG A 57 1.22 -6.74 12.18
N GLY A 58 0.49 -5.66 12.44
CA GLY A 58 -0.47 -5.58 13.54
C GLY A 58 0.16 -5.54 14.93
N GLU A 59 1.47 -5.30 15.03
CA GLU A 59 2.19 -5.18 16.31
C GLU A 59 1.96 -3.82 16.99
N LEU A 60 1.54 -2.81 16.22
CA LEU A 60 1.22 -1.47 16.70
C LEU A 60 -0.21 -1.09 16.29
N ASP A 61 -1.00 -0.62 17.25
CA ASP A 61 -2.28 0.03 16.97
C ASP A 61 -2.08 1.38 16.26
N ARG A 62 -3.15 1.93 15.66
CA ARG A 62 -3.09 3.17 14.87
C ARG A 62 -2.50 4.34 15.67
N ARG A 63 -2.91 4.52 16.93
CA ARG A 63 -2.45 5.63 17.76
C ARG A 63 -0.95 5.52 18.06
N THR A 64 -0.51 4.34 18.50
CA THR A 64 0.88 4.05 18.82
C THR A 64 1.78 4.14 17.59
N PHE A 65 1.28 3.69 16.44
CA PHE A 65 1.97 3.86 15.16
C PHE A 65 2.19 5.33 14.82
N LEU A 66 1.14 6.17 14.87
CA LEU A 66 1.25 7.58 14.52
C LEU A 66 2.27 8.32 15.39
N GLU A 67 2.27 8.04 16.70
CA GLU A 67 3.23 8.58 17.66
C GLU A 67 4.66 8.12 17.36
N ALA A 68 4.87 6.81 17.16
CA ALA A 68 6.19 6.25 16.88
C ALA A 68 6.74 6.73 15.52
N PHE A 69 5.89 6.81 14.50
CA PHE A 69 6.30 7.25 13.17
C PHE A 69 6.66 8.72 13.13
N ALA A 70 5.93 9.57 13.87
CA ALA A 70 6.29 10.97 14.03
C ALA A 70 7.65 11.12 14.71
N ALA A 71 7.97 10.27 15.68
CA ALA A 71 9.29 10.27 16.33
C ALA A 71 10.41 9.83 15.37
N GLU A 72 10.18 8.82 14.53
CA GLU A 72 11.13 8.38 13.51
C GLU A 72 11.40 9.47 12.46
N LEU A 73 10.35 10.14 11.98
CA LEU A 73 10.46 11.25 11.02
C LEU A 73 11.18 12.45 11.63
N ARG A 74 10.89 12.78 12.90
CA ARG A 74 11.60 13.84 13.63
C ARG A 74 13.08 13.52 13.78
N ALA A 75 13.42 12.26 14.11
CA ALA A 75 14.81 11.81 14.17
C ALA A 75 15.51 11.89 12.81
N ALA A 76 14.76 11.74 11.71
CA ALA A 76 15.23 11.94 10.34
C ALA A 76 15.24 13.42 9.90
N GLY A 77 14.86 14.36 10.78
CA GLY A 77 14.89 15.80 10.51
C GLY A 77 13.62 16.37 9.86
N ALA A 78 12.49 15.68 9.95
CA ALA A 78 11.20 16.14 9.42
C ALA A 78 10.11 16.17 10.51
N GLU A 79 9.48 17.33 10.68
CA GLU A 79 8.24 17.44 11.46
C GLU A 79 7.06 17.15 10.54
N VAL A 80 6.37 16.03 10.77
CA VAL A 80 5.29 15.53 9.92
C VAL A 80 4.04 15.35 10.76
N ASP A 81 2.91 15.88 10.27
CA ASP A 81 1.60 15.50 10.79
C ASP A 81 1.25 14.10 10.26
N THR A 82 1.63 13.08 11.03
CA THR A 82 1.43 11.68 10.63
C THR A 82 -0.03 11.31 10.54
N ALA A 83 -0.91 11.93 11.34
CA ALA A 83 -2.35 11.69 11.26
C ALA A 83 -2.91 12.19 9.91
N GLU A 84 -2.50 13.39 9.51
CA GLU A 84 -2.88 13.96 8.22
C GLU A 84 -2.34 13.16 7.04
N LEU A 85 -1.05 12.80 7.10
CA LEU A 85 -0.40 11.99 6.07
C LEU A 85 -1.16 10.68 5.86
N MET A 86 -1.43 9.95 6.95
CA MET A 86 -2.13 8.67 6.87
C MET A 86 -3.57 8.83 6.37
N ARG A 87 -4.29 9.88 6.80
CA ARG A 87 -5.63 10.18 6.31
C ARG A 87 -5.68 10.37 4.78
N ARG A 88 -4.65 10.99 4.20
CA ARG A 88 -4.53 11.16 2.74
C ARG A 88 -4.18 9.85 2.06
N VAL A 89 -3.27 9.07 2.63
CA VAL A 89 -2.92 7.73 2.13
C VAL A 89 -4.15 6.83 2.11
N ASP A 90 -4.93 6.80 3.18
CA ASP A 90 -6.18 6.02 3.28
C ASP A 90 -7.21 6.49 2.23
N GLY A 91 -7.39 7.81 2.07
CA GLY A 91 -8.38 8.40 1.17
C GLY A 91 -8.05 8.31 -0.32
N TRP A 92 -6.80 8.02 -0.68
CA TRP A 92 -6.36 7.95 -2.08
C TRP A 92 -6.39 6.54 -2.66
N ILE A 93 -6.69 5.50 -1.88
CA ILE A 93 -6.73 4.12 -2.37
C ILE A 93 -7.75 4.00 -3.52
N ARG A 94 -7.27 4.05 -4.77
CA ARG A 94 -8.07 4.03 -6.01
C ARG A 94 -7.70 2.83 -6.84
N VAL A 95 -8.73 2.16 -7.37
CA VAL A 95 -8.57 1.03 -8.29
C VAL A 95 -8.15 1.52 -9.67
N ARG A 96 -7.07 0.96 -10.24
CA ARG A 96 -6.65 1.22 -11.61
C ARG A 96 -7.58 0.52 -12.60
N PRO A 97 -8.34 1.24 -13.45
CA PRO A 97 -9.34 0.62 -14.33
C PRO A 97 -8.75 -0.38 -15.33
N ARG A 98 -7.51 -0.14 -15.79
CA ARG A 98 -6.81 -1.06 -16.70
C ARG A 98 -6.50 -2.42 -16.05
N MET A 99 -6.21 -2.43 -14.75
CA MET A 99 -5.95 -3.68 -14.04
C MET A 99 -7.23 -4.45 -13.75
N LEU A 100 -8.33 -3.74 -13.48
CA LEU A 100 -9.66 -4.34 -13.38
C LEU A 100 -10.05 -5.06 -14.69
N GLU A 101 -9.83 -4.41 -15.83
CA GLU A 101 -10.04 -5.01 -17.14
C GLU A 101 -9.13 -6.22 -17.39
N ALA A 102 -7.87 -6.16 -16.97
CA ALA A 102 -6.93 -7.28 -17.09
C ALA A 102 -7.38 -8.49 -16.25
N ILE A 103 -7.81 -8.27 -15.01
CA ILE A 103 -8.35 -9.31 -14.12
C ILE A 103 -9.56 -10.00 -14.77
N ARG A 104 -10.52 -9.22 -15.29
CA ARG A 104 -11.71 -9.75 -15.97
C ARG A 104 -11.36 -10.62 -17.18
N ARG A 105 -10.38 -10.21 -17.98
CA ARG A 105 -9.90 -11.01 -19.13
C ARG A 105 -9.22 -12.29 -18.71
N LEU A 106 -8.43 -12.27 -17.64
CA LEU A 106 -7.77 -13.46 -17.10
C LEU A 106 -8.80 -14.48 -16.62
N ARG A 107 -9.82 -14.03 -15.88
CA ARG A 107 -10.92 -14.91 -15.42
C ARG A 107 -11.72 -15.47 -16.60
N ALA A 108 -12.08 -14.64 -17.59
CA ALA A 108 -12.78 -15.09 -18.79
C ALA A 108 -11.97 -16.11 -19.62
N ALA A 109 -10.64 -16.07 -19.54
CA ALA A 109 -9.74 -17.02 -20.17
C ALA A 109 -9.51 -18.31 -19.35
N GLY A 110 -10.15 -18.44 -18.18
CA GLY A 110 -10.12 -19.64 -17.34
C GLY A 110 -8.96 -19.72 -16.36
N PHE A 111 -8.25 -18.61 -16.11
CA PHE A 111 -7.24 -18.55 -15.03
C PHE A 111 -7.92 -18.27 -13.69
N ALA A 112 -7.46 -18.93 -12.62
CA ALA A 112 -7.76 -18.49 -11.26
C ALA A 112 -7.00 -17.19 -10.95
N VAL A 113 -7.64 -16.21 -10.32
CA VAL A 113 -7.00 -14.92 -9.98
C VAL A 113 -7.13 -14.64 -8.49
N ALA A 114 -6.00 -14.39 -7.83
CA ALA A 114 -5.93 -14.07 -6.40
C ALA A 114 -5.18 -12.77 -6.15
N ALA A 115 -5.52 -12.08 -5.07
CA ALA A 115 -4.78 -10.91 -4.59
C ALA A 115 -3.92 -11.29 -3.38
N VAL A 116 -2.66 -10.88 -3.37
CA VAL A 116 -1.78 -10.98 -2.20
C VAL A 116 -1.10 -9.64 -2.02
N THR A 117 -1.51 -8.91 -0.98
CA THR A 117 -0.95 -7.60 -0.62
C THR A 117 -0.74 -7.55 0.88
N ASN A 118 0.25 -6.79 1.32
CA ASN A 118 0.33 -6.38 2.72
C ASN A 118 -0.75 -5.31 2.95
N ASN A 119 -1.65 -5.51 3.92
CA ASN A 119 -2.76 -4.58 4.15
C ASN A 119 -3.15 -4.47 5.63
N TRP A 120 -3.60 -3.28 6.05
CA TRP A 120 -3.96 -2.93 7.44
C TRP A 120 -5.32 -3.45 7.89
N GLU A 121 -6.27 -3.58 6.96
CA GLU A 121 -7.63 -4.11 7.16
C GLU A 121 -8.01 -5.00 5.97
N PRO A 122 -8.95 -5.96 6.14
CA PRO A 122 -9.54 -6.66 5.00
C PRO A 122 -10.14 -5.63 4.04
N PHE A 123 -10.00 -5.81 2.73
CA PHE A 123 -10.78 -5.07 1.73
C PHE A 123 -12.27 -5.46 1.80
N ALA A 124 -12.87 -5.63 2.98
CA ALA A 124 -14.26 -6.03 3.11
C ALA A 124 -15.18 -4.84 2.73
N GLY A 125 -15.91 -4.99 1.62
CA GLY A 125 -16.96 -4.04 1.22
C GLY A 125 -16.59 -3.04 0.11
N GLY A 126 -15.38 -3.09 -0.45
CA GLY A 126 -15.01 -2.35 -1.67
C GLY A 126 -15.44 -3.07 -2.96
N PRO A 127 -15.18 -2.52 -4.16
CA PRO A 127 -15.49 -3.18 -5.44
C PRO A 127 -14.50 -4.30 -5.81
N LEU A 128 -13.37 -4.42 -5.11
CA LEU A 128 -12.30 -5.37 -5.41
C LEU A 128 -12.56 -6.83 -5.00
N PRO A 129 -13.17 -7.14 -3.84
CA PRO A 129 -13.34 -8.54 -3.40
C PRO A 129 -14.14 -9.41 -4.37
N SER A 130 -15.08 -8.83 -5.12
CA SER A 130 -15.85 -9.57 -6.14
C SER A 130 -15.04 -9.93 -7.39
N GLU A 131 -13.85 -9.35 -7.56
CA GLU A 131 -13.01 -9.49 -8.74
C GLU A 131 -11.91 -10.55 -8.54
N PHE A 132 -11.67 -11.00 -7.31
CA PHE A 132 -10.72 -12.06 -6.97
C PHE A 132 -11.45 -13.33 -6.51
N ASP A 133 -10.90 -14.50 -6.84
CA ASP A 133 -11.49 -15.79 -6.46
C ASP A 133 -11.14 -16.19 -5.01
N VAL A 134 -10.06 -15.61 -4.46
CA VAL A 134 -9.56 -15.77 -3.08
C VAL A 134 -8.86 -14.50 -2.62
#